data_AF-A0AB40B0B8-F1
#
_entry.id   AF-A0AB40B0B8-F1
#
_cell.length_a   1.000
_cell.length_b   1.000
_cell.length_c   1.000
_cell.angle_alpha   90.00
_cell.angle_beta   90.00
_cell.angle_gamma   90.00
#
_symmetry.space_group_name_H-M   'P 1'
#
loop_
_entity.id
_entity.type
_entity.pdbx_description
1 polymer ?
#
loop_
_entity_poly.entity_id
_entity_poly.type
_entity_poly.pdbx_seq_one_letter_code
_entity_poly.pdbx_strand_id
1 'polypeptide(L)'
;MSKLFSKFLGVFRYRNLVGVDKAGNRYFTRTEKLDGVVKEKRWVIFKGEEDPTSIPVEWICWLNGQRKKAPTPQEMIELEARRERVKLNAALLKKEEEMKSTSSRPKPQSIGKVESPDLESFIQQFRRGSIDHNKGMAHDDVADIVDGNKDDKDKERSSEPTGSGESFKPGTWQPPM
;
A
#
# COMPACT_ATOMS: atom_id res chain seq x y z
N MET A 1 -55.20 16.75 2.57
CA MET A 1 -54.20 16.28 1.59
C MET A 1 -52.83 16.11 2.28
N SER A 2 -52.65 15.07 3.10
CA SER A 2 -51.38 14.88 3.86
C SER A 2 -51.20 13.48 4.44
N LYS A 3 -51.67 12.43 3.76
CA LYS A 3 -51.52 11.02 4.23
C LYS A 3 -50.48 10.21 3.44
N LEU A 4 -49.83 10.81 2.44
CA LEU A 4 -48.80 10.16 1.63
C LEU A 4 -47.39 10.44 2.14
N PHE A 5 -47.11 11.60 2.72
CA PHE A 5 -45.79 11.92 3.31
C PHE A 5 -45.49 11.14 4.60
N SER A 6 -46.52 10.75 5.35
CA SER A 6 -46.33 9.97 6.59
C SER A 6 -45.89 8.51 6.33
N LYS A 7 -46.09 7.99 5.12
CA LYS A 7 -45.62 6.65 4.71
C LYS A 7 -44.15 6.65 4.27
N PHE A 8 -43.66 7.75 3.71
CA PHE A 8 -42.25 7.87 3.34
C PHE A 8 -41.32 8.04 4.54
N LEU A 9 -41.77 8.66 5.65
CA LEU A 9 -41.03 8.64 6.92
C LEU A 9 -41.08 7.28 7.64
N GLY A 10 -42.08 6.44 7.35
CA GLY A 10 -42.26 5.12 7.99
C GLY A 10 -41.22 4.09 7.55
N VAL A 11 -40.76 4.15 6.30
CA VAL A 11 -39.70 3.27 5.77
C VAL A 11 -38.31 3.63 6.32
N PHE A 12 -38.17 4.83 6.90
CA PHE A 12 -36.94 5.33 7.51
C PHE A 12 -36.68 4.78 8.92
N ARG A 13 -37.71 4.30 9.62
CA ARG A 13 -37.62 3.91 11.04
C ARG A 13 -37.00 2.53 11.31
N TYR A 14 -36.71 1.74 10.28
CA TYR A 14 -36.17 0.37 10.43
C TYR A 14 -34.76 0.18 9.85
N ARG A 15 -34.07 1.25 9.49
CA ARG A 15 -32.67 1.19 9.03
C ARG A 15 -31.77 1.46 10.24
N ASN A 16 -30.92 0.51 10.64
CA ASN A 16 -29.95 0.74 11.72
C ASN A 16 -28.94 1.80 11.25
N LEU A 17 -29.21 3.06 11.59
CA LEU A 17 -28.30 4.18 11.35
C LEU A 17 -27.07 3.99 12.24
N VAL A 18 -25.91 3.89 11.60
CA VAL A 18 -24.64 3.63 12.27
C VAL A 18 -23.93 4.93 12.59
N GLY A 19 -23.97 5.88 11.67
CA GLY A 19 -23.33 7.17 11.86
C GLY A 19 -23.51 8.11 10.67
N VAL A 20 -22.95 9.30 10.83
CA VAL A 20 -22.96 10.37 9.84
C VAL A 20 -21.53 10.90 9.71
N ASP A 21 -21.08 11.15 8.49
CA ASP A 21 -19.79 11.80 8.25
C ASP A 21 -19.88 13.34 8.30
N LYS A 22 -18.75 14.02 8.06
CA LYS A 22 -18.70 15.49 8.03
C LYS A 22 -19.45 16.10 6.84
N ALA A 23 -19.58 15.35 5.73
CA ALA A 23 -20.36 15.76 4.56
C ALA A 23 -21.88 15.62 4.78
N GLY A 24 -22.29 14.90 5.83
CA GLY A 24 -23.68 14.62 6.14
C GLY A 24 -24.21 13.33 5.49
N ASN A 25 -23.35 12.50 4.92
CA ASN A 25 -23.68 11.18 4.40
C ASN A 25 -24.03 10.26 5.56
N ARG A 26 -25.09 9.46 5.37
CA ARG A 26 -25.63 8.59 6.42
C ARG A 26 -25.30 7.13 6.11
N TYR A 27 -24.76 6.43 7.08
CA TYR A 27 -24.32 5.05 6.94
C TYR A 27 -25.25 4.10 7.69
N PHE A 28 -25.57 2.99 7.05
CA PHE A 28 -26.55 2.04 7.55
C PHE A 28 -26.03 0.61 7.49
N THR A 29 -26.52 -0.21 8.42
CA THR A 29 -26.25 -1.65 8.45
C THR A 29 -27.53 -2.47 8.59
N ARG A 30 -27.54 -3.66 7.99
CA ARG A 30 -28.58 -4.66 8.17
C ARG A 30 -27.97 -6.05 8.18
N THR A 31 -28.29 -6.81 9.21
CA THR A 31 -28.01 -8.24 9.26
C THR A 31 -29.11 -8.97 8.49
N GLU A 32 -28.75 -9.64 7.40
CA GLU A 32 -29.63 -10.56 6.66
C GLU A 32 -29.14 -11.99 6.89
N LYS A 33 -30.05 -12.89 7.28
CA LYS A 33 -29.77 -14.33 7.38
C LYS A 33 -30.10 -14.94 6.01
N LEU A 34 -29.08 -15.30 5.24
CA LEU A 34 -29.23 -15.99 3.95
C LEU A 34 -28.58 -17.36 4.08
N ASP A 35 -29.34 -18.42 3.80
CA ASP A 35 -28.87 -19.82 3.78
C ASP A 35 -28.09 -20.25 5.04
N GLY A 36 -28.55 -19.82 6.21
CA GLY A 36 -27.91 -20.13 7.51
C GLY A 36 -26.67 -19.29 7.85
N VAL A 37 -26.17 -18.47 6.91
CA VAL A 37 -25.05 -17.54 7.14
C VAL A 37 -25.60 -16.14 7.42
N VAL A 38 -25.20 -15.56 8.55
CA VAL A 38 -25.53 -14.17 8.90
C VAL A 38 -24.59 -13.25 8.12
N LYS A 39 -25.11 -12.51 7.14
CA LYS A 39 -24.34 -11.51 6.38
C LYS A 39 -24.77 -10.10 6.79
N GLU A 40 -23.79 -9.26 7.10
CA GLU A 40 -24.01 -7.83 7.33
C GLU A 40 -23.94 -7.08 6.01
N LYS A 41 -25.07 -6.51 5.58
CA LYS A 41 -25.14 -5.59 4.45
C LYS A 41 -24.92 -4.17 4.95
N ARG A 42 -23.99 -3.45 4.33
CA ARG A 42 -23.64 -2.05 4.68
C ARG A 42 -23.87 -1.18 3.45
N TRP A 43 -24.46 0.00 3.64
CA TRP A 43 -24.67 0.95 2.55
C TRP A 43 -24.68 2.39 3.06
N VAL A 44 -24.48 3.33 2.14
CA VAL A 44 -24.47 4.77 2.38
C VAL A 44 -25.65 5.43 1.67
N ILE A 45 -26.17 6.50 2.25
CA ILE A 45 -27.10 7.43 1.61
C ILE A 45 -26.44 8.80 1.61
N PHE A 46 -26.14 9.31 0.43
CA PHE A 46 -25.56 10.63 0.25
C PHE A 46 -26.56 11.73 0.61
N LYS A 47 -26.05 12.86 1.11
CA LYS A 47 -26.90 14.04 1.41
C LYS A 47 -27.18 14.88 0.17
N GLY A 48 -26.24 14.91 -0.78
CA GLY A 48 -26.30 15.72 -2.00
C GLY A 48 -25.98 14.88 -3.23
N GLU A 49 -24.94 15.28 -3.97
CA GLU A 49 -24.44 14.55 -5.14
C GLU A 49 -23.90 13.16 -4.74
N GLU A 50 -24.23 12.14 -5.53
CA GLU A 50 -23.87 10.74 -5.27
C GLU A 50 -22.42 10.45 -5.71
N ASP A 51 -21.48 11.19 -5.14
CA ASP A 51 -20.05 11.06 -5.45
C ASP A 51 -19.36 10.09 -4.49
N PRO A 52 -18.92 8.90 -4.95
CA PRO A 52 -18.27 7.91 -4.10
C PRO A 52 -16.89 8.37 -3.58
N THR A 53 -16.24 9.31 -4.26
CA THR A 53 -14.95 9.90 -3.85
C THR A 53 -15.08 10.86 -2.68
N SER A 54 -16.29 11.34 -2.37
CA SER A 54 -16.54 12.22 -1.22
C SER A 54 -16.50 11.49 0.12
N ILE A 55 -16.58 10.15 0.10
CA ILE A 55 -16.63 9.31 1.29
C ILE A 55 -15.25 9.28 1.97
N PRO A 56 -15.16 9.56 3.29
CA PRO A 56 -13.91 9.40 4.02
C PRO A 56 -13.41 7.95 3.99
N VAL A 57 -12.09 7.76 3.88
CA VAL A 57 -11.46 6.42 3.79
C VAL A 57 -11.88 5.46 4.91
N GLU A 58 -12.08 5.97 6.13
CA GLU A 58 -12.48 5.16 7.29
C GLU A 58 -13.87 4.53 7.09
N TRP A 59 -14.79 5.29 6.46
CA TRP A 59 -16.11 4.82 6.10
C TRP A 59 -16.06 3.87 4.90
N ILE A 60 -15.16 4.09 3.93
CA ILE A 60 -14.92 3.16 2.81
C ILE A 60 -14.45 1.80 3.35
N CYS A 61 -13.49 1.79 4.27
CA CYS A 61 -13.00 0.56 4.90
C CYS A 61 -14.11 -0.17 5.67
N TRP A 62 -15.00 0.57 6.33
CA TRP A 62 -16.16 -0.02 7.00
C TRP A 62 -17.19 -0.56 6.00
N LEU A 63 -17.53 0.17 4.93
CA LEU A 63 -18.45 -0.30 3.90
C LEU A 63 -17.95 -1.59 3.23
N ASN A 64 -16.64 -1.67 2.96
CA ASN A 64 -15.99 -2.83 2.34
C ASN A 64 -15.82 -4.03 3.29
N GLY A 65 -16.23 -3.94 4.55
CA GLY A 65 -16.09 -5.04 5.51
C GLY A 65 -14.69 -5.18 6.12
N GLN A 66 -13.70 -4.39 5.68
CA GLN A 66 -12.33 -4.42 6.21
C GLN A 66 -12.29 -4.05 7.70
N ARG A 67 -13.14 -3.10 8.10
CA ARG A 67 -13.33 -2.73 9.51
C ARG A 67 -14.68 -3.24 10.03
N LYS A 68 -14.70 -3.86 11.20
CA LYS A 68 -15.94 -4.32 11.87
C LYS A 68 -16.69 -3.17 12.56
N LYS A 69 -15.97 -2.35 13.32
CA LYS A 69 -16.53 -1.19 14.04
C LYS A 69 -16.65 0.02 13.11
N ALA A 70 -17.71 0.80 13.23
CA ALA A 70 -17.83 2.03 12.48
C ALA A 70 -16.86 3.10 13.03
N PRO A 71 -16.36 4.00 12.18
CA PRO A 71 -15.46 5.07 12.63
C PRO A 71 -16.20 6.03 13.56
N THR A 72 -15.53 6.45 14.64
CA THR A 72 -16.10 7.42 15.57
C THR A 72 -15.81 8.86 15.12
N PRO A 73 -16.67 9.84 15.46
CA PRO A 73 -16.43 11.24 15.12
C PRO A 73 -15.12 11.78 15.70
N GLN A 74 -14.73 11.31 16.89
CA GLN A 74 -13.48 11.70 17.55
C GLN A 74 -12.26 11.21 16.79
N GLU A 75 -12.24 9.92 16.40
CA GLU A 75 -11.18 9.35 15.54
C GLU A 75 -11.04 10.13 14.23
N MET A 76 -12.16 10.51 13.62
CA MET A 76 -12.15 11.28 12.37
C MET A 76 -11.48 12.66 12.54
N ILE A 77 -11.74 13.35 13.65
CA ILE A 77 -11.12 14.66 13.95
C ILE A 77 -9.60 14.50 14.14
N GLU A 78 -9.18 13.48 14.88
CA GLU A 78 -7.75 13.21 15.10
C GLU A 78 -7.02 12.89 13.81
N LEU A 79 -7.61 12.04 12.95
CA LEU A 79 -7.03 11.68 11.66
C LEU A 79 -6.89 12.87 10.72
N GLU A 80 -7.85 13.79 10.74
CA GLU A 80 -7.74 15.03 9.97
C GLU A 80 -6.63 15.94 10.50
N ALA A 81 -6.53 16.12 11.82
CA ALA A 81 -5.43 16.88 12.41
C ALA A 81 -4.06 16.27 12.04
N ARG A 82 -3.97 14.94 12.00
CA ARG A 82 -2.76 14.24 11.53
C ARG A 82 -2.45 14.54 10.06
N ARG A 83 -3.46 14.50 9.18
CA ARG A 83 -3.30 14.82 7.75
C ARG A 83 -2.84 16.26 7.54
N GLU A 84 -3.41 17.20 8.29
CA GLU A 84 -3.02 18.60 8.23
C GLU A 84 -1.56 18.80 8.65
N ARG A 85 -1.14 18.19 9.77
CA ARG A 85 0.26 18.22 10.22
C ARG A 85 1.22 17.66 9.17
N VAL A 86 0.89 16.50 8.60
CA VAL A 86 1.72 15.88 7.55
C VAL A 86 1.79 16.78 6.31
N LYS A 87 0.68 17.40 5.91
CA LYS A 87 0.63 18.34 4.78
C LYS A 87 1.51 19.56 5.02
N LEU A 88 1.49 20.12 6.23
CA LEU A 88 2.35 21.24 6.60
C LEU A 88 3.83 20.83 6.58
N ASN A 89 4.18 19.69 7.18
CA ASN A 89 5.55 19.19 7.17
C ASN A 89 6.06 18.90 5.75
N ALA A 90 5.25 18.30 4.89
CA ALA A 90 5.58 18.07 3.49
C ALA A 90 5.80 19.38 2.72
N ALA A 91 4.97 20.40 2.99
CA ALA A 91 5.14 21.72 2.39
C ALA A 91 6.42 22.42 2.87
N LEU A 92 6.79 22.25 4.15
CA LEU A 92 8.04 22.78 4.71
C LEU A 92 9.26 22.12 4.07
N LEU A 93 9.28 20.77 4.00
CA LEU A 93 10.36 20.02 3.36
C LEU A 93 10.53 20.42 1.89
N LYS A 94 9.42 20.54 1.15
CA LYS A 94 9.45 20.96 -0.25
C LYS A 94 10.08 22.36 -0.41
N LYS A 95 9.73 23.32 0.45
CA LYS A 95 10.33 24.66 0.44
C LYS A 95 11.82 24.64 0.78
N GLU A 96 12.21 23.83 1.76
CA GLU A 96 13.62 23.67 2.14
C GLU A 96 14.44 23.06 1.00
N GLU A 97 13.91 22.04 0.33
CA GLU A 97 14.50 21.43 -0.87
C GLU A 97 14.60 22.44 -2.02
N GLU A 98 13.56 23.23 -2.27
CA GLU A 98 13.58 24.29 -3.27
C GLU A 98 14.66 25.34 -2.95
N MET A 99 14.73 25.83 -1.72
CA MET A 99 15.77 26.77 -1.26
C MET A 99 17.18 26.17 -1.44
N LYS A 100 17.41 24.94 -1.00
CA LYS A 100 18.68 24.22 -1.17
C LYS A 100 19.02 23.97 -2.65
N SER A 101 18.03 23.67 -3.47
CA SER A 101 18.20 23.46 -4.91
C SER A 101 18.60 24.75 -5.64
N THR A 102 18.07 25.89 -5.19
CA THR A 102 18.41 27.22 -5.74
C THR A 102 19.74 27.74 -5.21
N SER A 103 20.13 27.42 -3.97
CA SER A 103 21.39 27.86 -3.37
C SER A 103 22.59 26.98 -3.72
N SER A 104 22.38 25.70 -4.07
CA SER A 104 23.47 24.75 -4.28
C SER A 104 23.09 23.67 -5.29
N ARG A 105 23.24 23.98 -6.58
CA ARG A 105 23.60 22.98 -7.58
C ARG A 105 25.08 23.20 -7.96
N PRO A 106 26.02 22.31 -7.59
CA PRO A 106 27.19 22.18 -8.44
C PRO A 106 26.69 21.78 -9.82
N LYS A 107 27.10 22.53 -10.86
CA LYS A 107 26.82 22.16 -12.26
C LYS A 107 27.24 20.69 -12.44
N PRO A 108 26.50 19.85 -13.18
CA PRO A 108 27.05 18.59 -13.62
C PRO A 108 28.31 18.94 -14.41
N GLN A 109 29.48 18.71 -13.82
CA GLN A 109 30.73 18.78 -14.55
C GLN A 109 30.59 17.75 -15.66
N SER A 110 30.66 18.20 -16.91
CA SER A 110 30.65 17.31 -18.06
C SER A 110 31.67 16.22 -17.79
N ILE A 111 31.22 14.96 -17.79
CA ILE A 111 32.06 13.78 -17.69
C ILE A 111 32.92 13.73 -18.96
N GLY A 112 33.99 14.53 -18.95
CA GLY A 112 35.23 14.17 -19.60
C GLY A 112 35.85 13.08 -18.74
N LYS A 113 36.37 12.03 -19.38
CA LYS A 113 37.09 10.89 -18.80
C LYS A 113 37.83 11.27 -17.51
N VAL A 114 37.24 10.98 -16.36
CA VAL A 114 37.90 11.03 -15.06
C VAL A 114 37.43 9.81 -14.27
N GLU A 115 38.41 9.10 -13.76
CA GLU A 115 38.33 7.86 -13.00
C GLU A 115 37.15 7.87 -12.01
N SER A 116 36.31 6.85 -12.14
CA SER A 116 35.10 6.65 -11.35
C SER A 116 35.37 6.82 -9.85
N PRO A 117 34.51 7.51 -9.09
CA PRO A 117 34.62 7.54 -7.63
C PRO A 117 34.67 6.11 -7.10
N ASP A 118 35.63 5.86 -6.21
CA ASP A 118 35.99 4.55 -5.70
C ASP A 118 34.75 3.72 -5.28
N LEU A 119 34.42 2.72 -6.10
CA LEU A 119 33.30 1.82 -5.85
C LEU A 119 33.48 1.05 -4.55
N GLU A 120 34.72 0.84 -4.13
CA GLU A 120 35.05 0.03 -2.97
C GLU A 120 34.66 0.75 -1.68
N SER A 121 34.93 2.05 -1.59
CA SER A 121 34.43 2.88 -0.48
C SER A 121 32.92 3.05 -0.50
N PHE A 122 32.29 3.15 -1.67
CA PHE A 122 30.82 3.15 -1.78
C PHE A 122 30.20 1.84 -1.31
N ILE A 123 30.76 0.69 -1.71
CA ILE A 123 30.32 -0.64 -1.27
C ILE A 123 30.59 -0.84 0.23
N GLN A 124 31.70 -0.32 0.74
CA GLN A 124 32.07 -0.42 2.15
C GLN A 124 31.15 0.36 3.09
N GLN A 125 30.51 1.44 2.61
CA GLN A 125 29.47 2.16 3.37
C GLN A 125 28.28 1.26 3.71
N PHE A 126 27.95 0.29 2.85
CA PHE A 126 26.84 -0.64 3.09
C PHE A 126 27.28 -1.91 3.84
N ARG A 127 28.55 -2.32 3.74
CA ARG A 127 29.08 -3.55 4.39
C ARG A 127 29.06 -3.48 5.93
N ARG A 128 29.07 -2.29 6.54
CA ARG A 128 29.01 -2.13 8.02
C ARG A 128 27.67 -2.52 8.66
N GLY A 129 26.63 -2.85 7.88
CA GLY A 129 25.30 -3.22 8.39
C GLY A 129 24.92 -4.70 8.29
N SER A 130 25.71 -5.55 7.60
CA SER A 130 25.35 -6.95 7.38
C SER A 130 26.12 -7.89 8.31
N ILE A 131 25.52 -8.12 9.49
CA ILE A 131 25.41 -9.39 10.22
C ILE A 131 26.40 -10.50 9.81
N ASP A 132 27.33 -10.81 10.72
CA ASP A 132 28.18 -12.00 10.68
C ASP A 132 27.35 -13.28 10.80
N HIS A 133 27.32 -14.11 9.76
CA HIS A 133 27.05 -15.54 9.89
C HIS A 133 28.10 -16.32 9.13
N ASN A 134 29.15 -16.74 9.83
CA ASN A 134 29.90 -17.92 9.41
C ASN A 134 30.67 -18.54 10.59
N LYS A 135 30.20 -19.67 11.13
CA LYS A 135 31.07 -20.82 11.48
C LYS A 135 30.29 -22.05 12.00
N GLY A 136 30.59 -23.21 11.39
CA GLY A 136 30.27 -24.57 11.86
C GLY A 136 29.26 -25.26 10.92
N MET A 137 29.38 -26.51 10.52
CA MET A 137 30.25 -27.65 10.89
C MET A 137 30.27 -28.62 9.69
N ALA A 138 31.30 -29.48 9.64
CA ALA A 138 31.41 -30.60 8.71
C ALA A 138 30.31 -31.65 8.92
N HIS A 139 29.93 -32.38 7.86
CA HIS A 139 29.65 -33.82 7.93
C HIS A 139 29.64 -34.49 6.54
N ASP A 140 30.12 -35.73 6.58
CA ASP A 140 30.45 -36.66 5.51
C ASP A 140 29.26 -37.27 4.73
N ASP A 141 29.61 -37.80 3.55
CA ASP A 141 29.12 -38.98 2.82
C ASP A 141 27.61 -39.23 2.59
N VAL A 142 27.26 -39.53 1.33
CA VAL A 142 26.72 -40.83 0.84
C VAL A 142 26.00 -40.63 -0.51
N ALA A 143 26.29 -41.52 -1.46
CA ALA A 143 25.69 -41.61 -2.79
C ALA A 143 24.26 -42.19 -2.78
N ASP A 144 23.43 -41.81 -3.75
CA ASP A 144 22.47 -42.75 -4.35
C ASP A 144 21.96 -42.31 -5.75
N ILE A 145 21.64 -43.32 -6.55
CA ILE A 145 21.35 -43.32 -7.99
C ILE A 145 19.82 -43.24 -8.24
N VAL A 146 19.41 -42.90 -9.49
CA VAL A 146 18.17 -43.21 -10.24
C VAL A 146 17.44 -41.94 -10.70
N ASP A 147 17.63 -41.52 -11.96
CA ASP A 147 16.91 -41.90 -13.20
C ASP A 147 15.54 -41.21 -13.36
N GLY A 148 15.33 -40.59 -14.53
CA GLY A 148 14.11 -39.88 -14.86
C GLY A 148 14.28 -38.85 -15.97
N ASN A 149 14.31 -39.32 -17.22
CA ASN A 149 14.11 -38.51 -18.42
C ASN A 149 12.93 -37.53 -18.28
N LYS A 150 13.19 -36.24 -18.50
CA LYS A 150 12.19 -35.33 -19.07
C LYS A 150 12.88 -34.17 -19.79
N ASP A 151 12.95 -34.31 -21.10
CA ASP A 151 13.15 -33.20 -22.04
C ASP A 151 12.08 -32.12 -21.77
N ASP A 152 12.51 -30.91 -21.40
CA ASP A 152 11.88 -29.65 -21.79
C ASP A 152 12.76 -28.46 -21.37
N LYS A 153 13.71 -28.10 -22.25
CA LYS A 153 14.43 -26.82 -22.35
C LYS A 153 14.45 -25.93 -21.10
N ASP A 154 15.45 -26.16 -20.24
CA ASP A 154 15.91 -25.19 -19.25
C ASP A 154 16.40 -23.90 -19.95
N LYS A 155 15.56 -22.87 -19.97
CA LYS A 155 16.07 -21.50 -20.05
C LYS A 155 16.58 -21.16 -18.66
N GLU A 156 17.89 -21.18 -18.47
CA GLU A 156 18.57 -20.78 -17.23
C GLU A 156 17.88 -19.54 -16.62
N ARG A 157 17.15 -19.75 -15.52
CA ARG A 157 16.43 -18.70 -14.81
C ARG A 157 17.42 -17.94 -13.93
N SER A 158 18.26 -17.13 -14.57
CA SER A 158 19.25 -16.30 -13.88
C SER A 158 18.56 -15.21 -13.03
N SER A 159 19.06 -15.02 -11.81
CA SER A 159 18.71 -13.90 -10.94
C SER A 159 19.31 -12.58 -11.43
N GLU A 160 20.38 -12.65 -12.23
CA GLU A 160 21.10 -11.49 -12.73
C GLU A 160 20.58 -11.04 -14.11
N PRO A 161 20.38 -9.74 -14.34
CA PRO A 161 20.01 -9.24 -15.66
C PRO A 161 21.16 -9.50 -16.64
N THR A 162 20.83 -9.89 -17.87
CA THR A 162 21.82 -10.18 -18.92
C THR A 162 21.61 -9.25 -20.12
N GLY A 163 22.70 -8.83 -20.76
CA GLY A 163 22.69 -7.98 -21.95
C GLY A 163 22.69 -6.48 -21.66
N SER A 164 22.88 -5.67 -22.71
CA SER A 164 22.85 -4.20 -22.66
C SER A 164 22.10 -3.65 -23.88
N GLY A 165 21.40 -2.53 -23.71
CA GLY A 165 20.57 -1.92 -24.75
C GLY A 165 19.41 -2.81 -25.20
N GLU A 166 19.29 -3.04 -26.51
CA GLU A 166 18.21 -3.83 -27.13
C GLU A 166 18.23 -5.32 -26.79
N SER A 167 19.35 -5.82 -26.24
CA SER A 167 19.50 -7.21 -25.80
C SER A 167 19.20 -7.44 -24.31
N PHE A 168 18.74 -6.41 -23.61
CA PHE A 168 18.51 -6.46 -22.16
C PHE A 168 17.40 -7.46 -21.79
N LYS A 169 17.74 -8.39 -20.90
CA LYS A 169 16.82 -9.35 -20.29
C LYS A 169 16.80 -9.13 -18.78
N PRO A 170 15.65 -8.75 -18.18
CA PRO A 170 15.56 -8.58 -16.74
C PRO A 170 15.69 -9.93 -16.03
N GLY A 171 16.51 -9.97 -14.97
CA GLY A 171 16.60 -11.12 -14.08
C GLY A 171 15.28 -11.35 -13.32
N THR A 172 14.99 -12.60 -12.96
CA THR A 172 13.79 -12.92 -12.17
C THR A 172 14.15 -12.94 -10.68
N TRP A 173 13.55 -12.06 -9.90
CA TRP A 173 13.74 -12.03 -8.44
C TRP A 173 13.31 -13.38 -7.81
N GLN A 174 14.15 -13.92 -6.92
CA GLN A 174 13.87 -15.13 -6.16
C GLN A 174 13.80 -14.78 -4.67
N PRO A 175 12.73 -15.18 -3.95
CA PRO A 175 12.66 -14.97 -2.50
C PRO A 175 13.73 -15.82 -1.80
N PRO A 176 14.24 -15.36 -0.64
CA PRO A 176 15.13 -16.19 0.19
C PRO A 176 14.37 -17.43 0.69
N MET A 177 15.05 -18.59 0.66
CA MET A 177 14.59 -19.85 1.27
C MET A 177 14.82 -19.87 2.78
#